data_AF-A0A1B9PE42-F1
#
_entry.id   AF-A0A1B9PE42-F1
#
_cell.length_a   1.000
_cell.length_b   1.000
_cell.length_c   1.000
_cell.angle_alpha   90.00
_cell.angle_beta   90.00
_cell.angle_gamma   90.00
#
_symmetry.space_group_name_H-M   'P 1'
#
loop_
_entity.id
_entity.type
_entity.pdbx_description
1 polymer ?
#
loop_
_entity_poly.entity_id
_entity_poly.type
_entity_poly.pdbx_seq_one_letter_code
_entity_poly.pdbx_strand_id
1 'polypeptide(L)'
;MHDKDNELKLKNDLYNAKVIYQWEAIGRNFGHTLRWIVSIGVPFLGYSLFMLLIQDMAAVPVLFFIGLIMTFVIRYLFLSDEHICFYLTKKGIHFTTEQIIPEMAYKVMRGFAWFGVAVSFLAVTIMGPMAFVGAGACALLSFKMTGFESKISKSYILFSDEYTLFDIRKEDTFAIISHPYDLYNSYEALFYSPKDRDEIKKHLLSVFRKSRYFEINNSKEIDNYGPFEPSENLSINHANS
;
A
#
# COMPACT_ATOMS: atom_id res chain seq x y z
N MET A 1 -14.17 27.27 3.44
CA MET A 1 -15.31 26.36 3.68
C MET A 1 -15.14 25.21 2.71
N HIS A 2 -14.60 24.09 3.17
CA HIS A 2 -14.34 22.90 2.34
C HIS A 2 -15.69 22.21 2.09
N ASP A 3 -16.35 22.55 0.98
CA ASP A 3 -17.68 22.05 0.65
C ASP A 3 -17.59 20.57 0.22
N LYS A 4 -17.89 19.67 1.16
CA LYS A 4 -17.83 18.22 0.94
C LYS A 4 -18.77 17.75 -0.18
N ASP A 5 -19.86 18.48 -0.41
CA ASP A 5 -20.83 18.12 -1.45
C ASP A 5 -20.27 18.42 -2.85
N ASN A 6 -19.53 19.52 -2.99
CA ASN A 6 -18.81 19.85 -4.22
C ASN A 6 -17.70 18.84 -4.52
N GLU A 7 -16.94 18.42 -3.50
CA GLU A 7 -15.90 17.40 -3.66
C GLU A 7 -16.48 16.04 -4.07
N LEU A 8 -17.60 15.61 -3.47
CA LEU A 8 -18.28 14.38 -3.85
C LEU A 8 -18.76 14.41 -5.30
N LYS A 9 -19.27 15.56 -5.75
CA LYS A 9 -19.68 15.77 -7.13
C LYS A 9 -18.49 15.70 -8.08
N LEU A 10 -17.38 16.37 -7.76
CA LEU A 10 -16.12 16.33 -8.52
C LEU A 10 -15.55 14.91 -8.61
N LYS A 11 -15.62 14.16 -7.50
CA LYS A 11 -15.22 12.75 -7.45
C LYS A 11 -16.08 11.89 -8.39
N ASN A 12 -17.40 11.99 -8.33
CA ASN A 12 -18.28 11.24 -9.24
C ASN A 12 -18.03 11.61 -10.70
N ASP A 13 -17.84 12.89 -10.96
CA ASP A 13 -17.48 13.43 -12.26
C ASP A 13 -16.15 12.89 -12.79
N LEU A 14 -15.17 12.66 -11.91
CA LEU A 14 -13.88 12.06 -12.22
C LEU A 14 -14.04 10.59 -12.63
N TYR A 15 -14.77 9.80 -11.85
CA TYR A 15 -15.01 8.37 -12.15
C TYR A 15 -15.84 8.15 -13.42
N ASN A 16 -16.68 9.12 -13.80
CA ASN A 16 -17.46 9.08 -15.04
C ASN A 16 -16.72 9.70 -16.24
N ALA A 17 -15.57 10.34 -16.03
CA ALA A 17 -14.81 10.97 -17.09
C ALA A 17 -14.13 9.92 -17.97
N LYS A 18 -13.98 10.24 -19.27
CA LYS A 18 -13.26 9.38 -20.20
C LYS A 18 -11.79 9.26 -19.80
N VAL A 19 -11.33 8.02 -19.61
CA VAL A 19 -9.92 7.70 -19.39
C VAL A 19 -9.12 7.97 -20.66
N ILE A 20 -8.04 8.76 -20.53
CA ILE A 20 -7.12 9.11 -21.61
C ILE A 20 -5.99 8.10 -21.68
N TYR A 21 -5.45 7.73 -20.52
CA TYR A 21 -4.30 6.85 -20.41
C TYR A 21 -4.42 6.02 -19.14
N GLN A 22 -3.96 4.77 -19.18
CA GLN A 22 -3.91 3.89 -18.03
C GLN A 22 -2.52 3.28 -17.93
N TRP A 23 -2.03 3.09 -16.71
CA TRP A 23 -0.81 2.32 -16.49
C TRP A 23 -0.90 1.53 -15.19
N GLU A 24 -0.10 0.48 -15.13
CA GLU A 24 -0.01 -0.39 -13.98
C GLU A 24 1.36 -0.23 -13.34
N ALA A 25 1.40 -0.22 -12.02
CA ALA A 25 2.63 -0.24 -11.26
C ALA A 25 2.49 -1.20 -10.07
N ILE A 26 3.63 -1.73 -9.62
CA ILE A 26 3.69 -2.55 -8.42
C ILE A 26 4.12 -1.64 -7.27
N GLY A 27 3.25 -1.46 -6.28
CA GLY A 27 3.50 -0.66 -5.08
C GLY A 27 4.72 -1.18 -4.32
N ARG A 28 5.79 -0.38 -4.31
CA ARG A 28 7.08 -0.77 -3.70
C ARG A 28 7.19 -0.24 -2.27
N ASN A 29 6.31 -0.72 -1.38
CA ASN A 29 6.27 -0.25 0.01
C ASN A 29 7.45 -0.78 0.86
N PHE A 30 7.92 -2.00 0.58
CA PHE A 30 9.12 -2.58 1.20
C PHE A 30 10.02 -3.17 0.12
N GLY A 31 11.33 -2.96 0.22
CA GLY A 31 12.31 -3.59 -0.68
C GLY A 31 12.14 -5.12 -0.66
N HIS A 32 12.16 -5.74 -1.84
CA HIS A 32 11.95 -7.18 -2.01
C HIS A 32 12.78 -8.02 -1.03
N THR A 33 14.06 -7.66 -0.85
CA THR A 33 14.98 -8.32 0.08
C THR A 33 14.53 -8.23 1.53
N LEU A 34 14.05 -7.06 1.98
CA LEU A 34 13.60 -6.87 3.36
C LEU A 34 12.32 -7.66 3.64
N ARG A 35 11.40 -7.76 2.66
CA ARG A 35 10.20 -8.59 2.77
C ARG A 35 10.56 -10.05 3.03
N TRP A 36 11.53 -10.59 2.29
CA TRP A 36 12.00 -11.97 2.49
C TRP A 36 12.70 -12.16 3.85
N ILE A 37 13.54 -11.21 4.25
CA ILE A 37 14.21 -11.26 5.56
C ILE A 37 13.18 -11.32 6.70
N VAL A 38 12.15 -10.48 6.67
CA VAL A 38 11.09 -10.50 7.69
C VAL A 38 10.28 -11.80 7.63
N SER A 39 9.93 -12.24 6.41
CA SER A 39 9.13 -13.46 6.21
C SER A 39 9.83 -14.73 6.67
N ILE A 40 11.15 -14.80 6.56
CA ILE A 40 11.97 -15.92 7.06
C ILE A 40 12.29 -15.71 8.53
N GLY A 41 12.67 -14.50 8.94
CA GLY A 41 13.13 -14.21 10.29
C GLY A 41 12.07 -14.48 11.35
N VAL A 42 10.84 -14.02 11.15
CA VAL A 42 9.77 -14.11 12.16
C VAL A 42 9.39 -15.56 12.50
N PRO A 43 9.09 -16.45 11.53
CA PRO A 43 8.74 -17.84 11.83
C PRO A 43 9.89 -18.63 12.44
N PHE A 44 11.12 -18.41 11.97
CA PHE A 44 12.29 -19.15 12.46
C PHE A 44 12.76 -18.70 13.85
N LEU A 45 12.53 -17.43 14.22
CA LEU A 45 12.67 -16.97 15.61
C LEU A 45 11.67 -17.68 16.52
N GLY A 46 10.40 -17.76 16.12
CA GLY A 46 9.37 -18.51 16.84
C GLY A 46 9.73 -19.98 16.99
N TYR A 47 10.15 -20.62 15.89
CA TYR A 47 10.64 -22.01 15.87
C TYR A 47 11.75 -22.24 16.90
N SER A 48 12.76 -21.36 16.95
CA SER A 48 13.89 -21.47 17.88
C SER A 48 13.44 -21.41 19.35
N LEU A 49 12.53 -20.47 19.68
CA LEU A 49 11.93 -20.36 21.01
C LEU A 49 11.13 -21.61 21.41
N PHE A 50 10.32 -22.15 20.49
CA PHE A 50 9.56 -23.39 20.73
C PHE A 50 10.47 -24.60 20.92
N MET A 51 11.55 -24.71 20.16
CA MET A 51 12.54 -25.78 20.30
C MET A 51 13.24 -25.75 21.66
N LEU A 52 13.57 -24.56 22.18
CA LEU A 52 14.14 -24.41 23.52
C LEU A 52 13.18 -24.88 24.62
N LEU A 53 11.87 -24.76 24.40
CA LEU A 53 10.84 -25.12 25.38
C LEU A 53 10.50 -26.62 25.37
N ILE A 54 10.41 -27.23 24.19
CA ILE A 54 9.94 -28.61 24.00
C ILE A 54 11.10 -29.63 24.18
N GLN A 55 12.32 -29.28 23.76
CA GLN A 55 13.53 -30.13 23.83
C GLN A 55 13.33 -31.57 23.28
N ASP A 56 12.36 -31.77 22.39
CA ASP A 56 12.07 -33.05 21.76
C ASP A 56 12.57 -33.07 20.31
N MET A 57 13.47 -34.01 20.02
CA MET A 57 14.05 -34.18 18.70
C MET A 57 13.03 -34.69 17.67
N ALA A 58 11.95 -35.35 18.10
CA ALA A 58 10.88 -35.80 17.20
C ALA A 58 10.00 -34.64 16.71
N ALA A 59 9.94 -33.53 17.46
CA ALA A 59 9.16 -32.36 17.10
C ALA A 59 9.85 -31.46 16.05
N VAL A 60 11.18 -31.59 15.89
CA VAL A 60 12.03 -30.83 14.94
C VAL A 60 11.46 -30.80 13.52
N PRO A 61 11.21 -31.94 12.83
CA PRO A 61 10.72 -31.93 11.46
C PRO A 61 9.33 -31.30 11.34
N VAL A 62 8.43 -31.56 12.29
CA VAL A 62 7.06 -31.03 12.27
C VAL A 62 7.07 -29.50 12.40
N LEU A 63 7.81 -28.98 13.37
CA LEU A 63 7.94 -27.53 13.61
C LEU A 63 8.66 -26.82 12.44
N PHE A 64 9.62 -27.49 11.80
CA PHE A 64 10.28 -26.98 10.61
C PHE A 64 9.31 -26.80 9.43
N PHE A 65 8.47 -27.80 9.15
CA PHE A 65 7.43 -27.69 8.11
C PHE A 65 6.42 -26.57 8.42
N ILE A 66 6.01 -26.42 9.69
CA ILE A 66 5.14 -25.33 10.11
C ILE A 66 5.82 -23.97 9.87
N GLY A 67 7.09 -23.82 10.25
CA GLY A 67 7.87 -22.59 10.02
C GLY A 67 7.97 -22.23 8.54
N LEU A 68 8.20 -23.23 7.68
CA LEU A 68 8.29 -23.06 6.23
C LEU A 68 6.94 -22.59 5.63
N ILE A 69 5.83 -23.20 6.04
CA ILE A 69 4.49 -22.76 5.61
C ILE A 69 4.22 -21.34 6.10
N MET A 70 4.57 -21.02 7.35
CA MET A 70 4.41 -19.68 7.92
C MET A 70 5.22 -18.62 7.20
N THR A 71 6.42 -18.95 6.70
CA THR A 71 7.21 -18.03 5.87
C THR A 71 6.47 -17.63 4.59
N PHE A 72 5.85 -18.59 3.90
CA PHE A 72 5.04 -18.29 2.72
C PHE A 72 3.79 -17.49 3.05
N VAL A 73 3.14 -17.79 4.19
CA VAL A 73 1.99 -17.00 4.67
C VAL A 73 2.40 -15.55 4.92
N ILE A 74 3.50 -15.30 5.64
CA ILE A 74 3.97 -13.92 5.89
C ILE A 74 4.33 -13.22 4.58
N ARG A 75 5.04 -13.89 3.67
CA ARG A 75 5.49 -13.30 2.41
C ARG A 75 4.35 -12.90 1.48
N TYR A 76 3.35 -13.76 1.32
CA TYR A 76 2.30 -13.56 0.33
C TYR A 76 1.02 -12.93 0.89
N LEU A 77 0.80 -12.99 2.20
CA LEU A 77 -0.41 -12.44 2.81
C LEU A 77 -0.16 -11.09 3.50
N PHE A 78 0.85 -11.02 4.37
CA PHE A 78 1.14 -9.82 5.15
C PHE A 78 2.04 -8.85 4.40
N LEU A 79 2.96 -9.38 3.58
CA LEU A 79 3.88 -8.63 2.75
C LEU A 79 3.56 -8.85 1.26
N SER A 80 2.27 -9.00 0.95
CA SER A 80 1.75 -9.14 -0.40
C SER A 80 2.23 -8.01 -1.29
N ASP A 81 2.45 -8.34 -2.56
CA ASP A 81 2.72 -7.32 -3.56
C ASP A 81 1.40 -6.58 -3.87
N GLU A 82 1.45 -5.26 -3.86
CA GLU A 82 0.32 -4.37 -4.15
C GLU A 82 0.38 -4.02 -5.63
N HIS A 83 -0.68 -4.30 -6.38
CA HIS A 83 -0.82 -3.86 -7.75
C HIS A 83 -1.68 -2.61 -7.78
N ILE A 84 -1.16 -1.56 -8.41
CA ILE A 84 -1.79 -0.26 -8.48
C ILE A 84 -2.08 0.01 -9.96
N CYS A 85 -3.36 0.15 -10.29
CA CYS A 85 -3.79 0.56 -11.62
C CYS A 85 -4.20 2.03 -11.58
N PHE A 86 -3.49 2.85 -12.34
CA PHE A 86 -3.75 4.28 -12.45
C PHE A 86 -4.52 4.59 -13.72
N TYR A 87 -5.50 5.48 -13.59
CA TYR A 87 -6.36 5.93 -14.68
C TYR A 87 -6.31 7.45 -14.76
N LEU A 88 -5.72 7.97 -15.83
CA LEU A 88 -5.64 9.39 -16.11
C LEU A 88 -6.87 9.85 -16.87
N THR A 89 -7.52 10.89 -16.38
CA THR A 89 -8.62 11.58 -17.06
C THR A 89 -8.30 13.06 -17.22
N LYS A 90 -9.15 13.80 -17.97
CA LYS A 90 -9.01 15.27 -18.09
C LYS A 90 -9.18 16.01 -16.76
N LYS A 91 -9.92 15.42 -15.81
CA LYS A 91 -10.29 16.06 -14.54
C LYS A 91 -9.34 15.71 -13.39
N GLY A 92 -8.51 14.69 -13.56
CA GLY A 92 -7.69 14.13 -12.48
C GLY A 92 -7.27 12.69 -12.75
N ILE A 93 -6.70 12.07 -11.72
CA ILE A 93 -6.27 10.67 -11.72
C ILE A 93 -7.10 9.94 -10.67
N HIS A 94 -7.64 8.79 -11.02
CA HIS A 94 -8.13 7.85 -10.03
C HIS A 94 -7.32 6.57 -10.11
N PHE A 95 -7.14 5.88 -8.99
CA PHE A 95 -6.40 4.63 -9.00
C PHE A 95 -6.97 3.62 -8.02
N THR A 96 -6.74 2.36 -8.38
CA THR A 96 -7.19 1.21 -7.62
C THR A 96 -5.97 0.44 -7.16
N THR A 97 -5.85 0.28 -5.85
CA THR A 97 -4.83 -0.57 -5.24
C THR A 97 -5.47 -1.90 -4.90
N GLU A 98 -5.00 -2.96 -5.55
CA GLU A 98 -5.41 -4.33 -5.32
C GLU A 98 -4.24 -5.10 -4.70
N GLN A 99 -4.50 -5.81 -3.61
CA GLN A 99 -3.50 -6.73 -3.05
C GLN A 99 -3.54 -8.03 -3.85
N ILE A 100 -2.43 -8.41 -4.50
CA ILE A 100 -2.33 -9.71 -5.17
C ILE A 100 -2.08 -10.78 -4.13
N ILE A 101 -3.16 -11.19 -3.50
CA ILE A 101 -3.15 -12.30 -2.57
C ILE A 101 -3.66 -13.51 -3.35
N PRO A 102 -2.82 -14.54 -3.58
CA PRO A 102 -3.28 -15.73 -4.29
C PRO A 102 -4.44 -16.36 -3.51
N GLU A 103 -5.51 -16.77 -4.20
CA GLU A 103 -6.70 -17.41 -3.59
C GLU A 103 -6.33 -18.59 -2.66
N MET A 104 -5.23 -19.27 -2.99
CA MET A 104 -4.66 -20.35 -2.19
C MET A 104 -4.21 -19.90 -0.80
N ALA A 105 -3.67 -18.68 -0.65
CA ALA A 105 -3.27 -18.14 0.65
C ALA A 105 -4.49 -17.94 1.56
N TYR A 106 -5.63 -17.49 1.01
CA TYR A 106 -6.88 -17.38 1.77
C TYR A 106 -7.43 -18.74 2.21
N LYS A 107 -7.34 -19.77 1.35
CA LYS A 107 -7.76 -21.15 1.70
C LYS A 107 -6.88 -21.73 2.80
N VAL A 108 -5.57 -21.59 2.67
CA VAL A 108 -4.59 -22.02 3.68
C VAL A 108 -4.83 -21.31 5.01
N MET A 109 -5.03 -19.99 5.00
CA MET A 109 -5.30 -19.22 6.21
C MET A 109 -6.60 -19.64 6.90
N ARG A 110 -7.68 -19.83 6.13
CA ARG A 110 -8.93 -20.37 6.69
C ARG A 110 -8.71 -21.76 7.29
N GLY A 111 -7.92 -22.61 6.63
CA GLY A 111 -7.52 -23.91 7.16
C GLY A 111 -6.75 -23.80 8.49
N PHE A 112 -5.75 -22.93 8.58
CA PHE A 112 -4.98 -22.69 9.81
C PHE A 112 -5.84 -22.09 10.93
N ALA A 113 -6.75 -21.17 10.60
CA ALA A 113 -7.67 -20.58 11.56
C ALA A 113 -8.59 -21.65 12.16
N TRP A 114 -9.17 -22.52 11.33
CA TRP A 114 -9.98 -23.65 11.79
C TRP A 114 -9.17 -24.67 12.60
N PHE A 115 -7.94 -24.95 12.18
CA PHE A 115 -7.02 -25.81 12.94
C PHE A 115 -6.72 -25.20 14.32
N GLY A 116 -6.43 -23.90 14.39
CA GLY A 116 -6.19 -23.18 15.64
C GLY A 116 -7.40 -23.20 16.58
N VAL A 117 -8.62 -23.05 16.03
CA VAL A 117 -9.87 -23.18 16.79
C VAL A 117 -10.03 -24.60 17.33
N ALA A 118 -9.81 -25.63 16.51
CA ALA A 118 -9.92 -27.02 16.92
C ALA A 118 -8.91 -27.39 18.04
N VAL A 119 -7.66 -26.97 17.89
CA VAL A 119 -6.60 -27.19 18.89
C VAL A 119 -6.92 -26.46 20.20
N SER A 120 -7.43 -25.22 20.11
CA SER A 120 -7.83 -24.45 21.29
C SER A 120 -9.00 -25.10 22.03
N PHE A 121 -10.00 -25.61 21.30
CA PHE A 121 -11.11 -26.35 21.90
C PHE A 121 -10.61 -27.62 22.62
N LEU A 122 -9.71 -28.37 21.99
CA LEU A 122 -9.10 -29.56 22.59
C LEU A 122 -8.30 -29.21 23.86
N ALA A 123 -7.50 -28.15 23.83
CA ALA A 123 -6.74 -27.69 24.99
C ALA A 123 -7.64 -27.33 26.19
N VAL A 124 -8.78 -26.66 25.93
CA VAL A 124 -9.78 -26.33 26.96
C VAL A 124 -10.42 -27.59 27.53
N THR A 125 -10.72 -28.59 26.71
CA THR A 125 -11.29 -29.86 27.20
C THR A 125 -10.33 -30.65 28.10
N ILE A 126 -9.02 -30.56 27.86
CA ILE A 126 -8.00 -31.32 28.60
C ILE A 126 -7.51 -30.57 29.84
N MET A 127 -7.16 -29.29 29.71
CA MET A 127 -6.53 -28.49 30.78
C MET A 127 -7.54 -27.62 31.55
N GLY A 128 -8.80 -27.59 31.11
CA GLY A 128 -9.86 -26.78 31.71
C GLY A 128 -9.83 -25.31 31.29
N PRO A 129 -10.70 -24.47 31.89
CA PRO A 129 -10.94 -23.09 31.45
C PRO A 129 -9.73 -22.15 31.56
N MET A 130 -8.74 -22.47 32.40
CA MET A 130 -7.52 -21.66 32.56
C MET A 130 -6.69 -21.56 31.26
N ALA A 131 -6.82 -22.52 30.33
CA ALA A 131 -6.15 -22.50 29.03
C ALA A 131 -6.56 -21.31 28.14
N PHE A 132 -7.70 -20.65 28.43
CA PHE A 132 -8.10 -19.43 27.73
C PHE A 132 -7.16 -18.24 27.99
N VAL A 133 -6.41 -18.23 29.11
CA VAL A 133 -5.42 -17.21 29.44
C VAL A 133 -4.17 -17.44 28.59
N GLY A 134 -4.25 -17.04 27.32
CA GLY A 134 -3.20 -17.27 26.31
C GLY A 134 -3.79 -17.77 24.99
N ALA A 135 -4.46 -18.93 25.00
CA ALA A 135 -5.04 -19.52 23.77
C ALA A 135 -6.24 -18.71 23.22
N GLY A 136 -6.95 -17.97 24.09
CA GLY A 136 -8.09 -17.14 23.68
C GLY A 136 -7.70 -16.02 22.69
N ALA A 137 -6.48 -15.47 22.81
CA ALA A 137 -5.98 -14.45 21.88
C ALA A 137 -5.70 -15.06 20.49
N CYS A 138 -5.13 -16.26 20.43
CA CYS A 138 -4.93 -17.01 19.19
C CYS A 138 -6.26 -17.39 18.52
N ALA A 139 -7.27 -17.79 19.30
CA ALA A 139 -8.60 -18.10 18.77
C ALA A 139 -9.29 -16.86 18.19
N LEU A 140 -9.25 -15.71 18.87
CA LEU A 140 -9.81 -14.45 18.38
C LEU A 140 -9.10 -13.94 17.11
N LEU A 141 -7.76 -14.03 17.07
CA LEU A 141 -6.98 -13.72 15.86
C LEU A 141 -7.33 -14.65 14.69
N SER A 142 -7.50 -15.95 14.98
CA SER A 142 -7.93 -16.93 13.98
C SER A 142 -9.30 -16.59 13.41
N PHE A 143 -10.28 -16.26 14.26
CA PHE A 143 -11.60 -15.81 13.81
C PHE A 143 -11.51 -14.55 12.93
N LYS A 144 -10.71 -13.56 13.32
CA LYS A 144 -10.49 -12.35 12.49
C LYS A 144 -9.89 -12.67 11.12
N MET A 145 -9.05 -13.69 11.02
CA MET A 145 -8.44 -14.13 9.76
C MET A 145 -9.37 -14.97 8.88
N THR A 146 -10.43 -15.58 9.42
CA THR A 146 -11.41 -16.35 8.61
C THR A 146 -12.21 -15.48 7.64
N GLY A 147 -12.42 -14.20 7.96
CA GLY A 147 -13.09 -13.21 7.11
C GLY A 147 -12.14 -12.34 6.28
N PHE A 148 -10.90 -12.79 6.06
CA PHE A 148 -9.93 -12.03 5.29
C PHE A 148 -10.27 -12.11 3.79
N GLU A 149 -10.55 -10.96 3.17
CA GLU A 149 -10.84 -10.79 1.75
C GLU A 149 -9.90 -9.75 1.14
N SER A 150 -9.70 -9.82 -0.19
CA SER A 150 -8.91 -8.81 -0.89
C SER A 150 -9.64 -7.48 -0.83
N LYS A 151 -9.00 -6.48 -0.22
CA LYS A 151 -9.55 -5.13 -0.15
C LYS A 151 -9.04 -4.33 -1.34
N ILE A 152 -9.96 -3.99 -2.25
CA ILE A 152 -9.71 -3.00 -3.30
C ILE A 152 -9.83 -1.62 -2.66
N SER A 153 -8.70 -0.90 -2.57
CA SER A 153 -8.71 0.50 -2.17
C SER A 153 -8.85 1.40 -3.40
N LYS A 154 -9.67 2.45 -3.30
CA LYS A 154 -9.87 3.43 -4.37
C LYS A 154 -9.44 4.81 -3.88
N SER A 155 -8.47 5.40 -4.56
CA SER A 155 -7.96 6.76 -4.28
C SER A 155 -8.09 7.64 -5.52
N TYR A 156 -8.01 8.95 -5.33
CA TYR A 156 -8.11 9.92 -6.40
C TYR A 156 -7.34 11.20 -6.11
N ILE A 157 -6.88 11.82 -7.18
CA ILE A 157 -6.24 13.14 -7.24
C ILE A 157 -7.06 13.96 -8.25
N LEU A 158 -7.60 15.09 -7.83
CA LEU A 158 -8.26 16.02 -8.76
C LEU A 158 -7.25 17.01 -9.30
N PHE A 159 -7.42 17.43 -10.56
CA PHE A 159 -6.60 18.49 -11.15
C PHE A 159 -7.23 19.88 -10.92
N SER A 160 -6.46 20.75 -10.28
CA SER A 160 -6.54 22.20 -10.16
C SER A 160 -5.82 22.91 -11.33
N ASP A 161 -5.80 24.24 -11.32
CA ASP A 161 -5.28 25.07 -12.40
C ASP A 161 -3.74 25.06 -12.52
N GLU A 162 -3.01 24.90 -11.41
CA GLU A 162 -1.54 24.94 -11.39
C GLU A 162 -0.93 23.77 -10.60
N TYR A 163 0.02 23.09 -11.25
CA TYR A 163 0.74 21.94 -10.69
C TYR A 163 2.25 22.04 -10.88
N THR A 164 2.97 21.37 -9.98
CA THR A 164 4.36 20.99 -10.20
C THR A 164 4.45 19.47 -10.22
N LEU A 165 5.05 18.93 -11.29
CA LEU A 165 5.35 17.52 -11.47
C LEU A 165 6.82 17.28 -11.12
N PHE A 166 7.07 16.49 -10.07
CA PHE A 166 8.39 16.04 -9.69
C PHE A 166 8.59 14.60 -10.16
N ASP A 167 9.67 14.38 -10.91
CA ASP A 167 10.11 13.04 -11.27
C ASP A 167 11.21 12.57 -10.31
N ILE A 168 10.91 11.55 -9.50
CA ILE A 168 11.78 11.02 -8.45
C ILE A 168 12.50 9.78 -8.99
N ARG A 169 13.69 9.98 -9.56
CA ARG A 169 14.41 8.95 -10.34
C ARG A 169 14.80 7.72 -9.54
N LYS A 170 15.13 7.86 -8.25
CA LYS A 170 15.57 6.73 -7.41
C LYS A 170 14.39 5.85 -6.95
N GLU A 171 13.20 6.44 -6.94
CA GLU A 171 11.98 5.81 -6.40
C GLU A 171 11.04 5.36 -7.52
N ASP A 172 11.37 5.60 -8.79
CA ASP A 172 10.55 5.30 -9.98
C ASP A 172 9.12 5.86 -9.81
N THR A 173 9.00 7.09 -9.32
CA THR A 173 7.72 7.69 -8.89
C THR A 173 7.61 9.14 -9.36
N PHE A 174 6.43 9.55 -9.81
CA PHE A 174 6.07 10.95 -9.96
C PHE A 174 5.33 11.47 -8.72
N ALA A 175 5.71 12.63 -8.21
CA ALA A 175 4.92 13.37 -7.23
C ALA A 175 4.26 14.57 -7.91
N ILE A 176 2.96 14.72 -7.68
CA ILE A 176 2.19 15.89 -8.12
C ILE A 176 2.06 16.82 -6.92
N ILE A 177 2.20 18.13 -7.11
CA ILE A 177 1.96 19.11 -6.05
C ILE A 177 1.11 20.24 -6.61
N SER A 178 -0.06 20.46 -6.01
CA SER A 178 -0.94 21.55 -6.40
C SER A 178 -0.44 22.89 -5.88
N HIS A 179 -0.85 23.95 -6.54
CA HIS A 179 -0.70 25.32 -6.06
C HIS A 179 -2.09 25.94 -5.85
N PRO A 180 -2.49 26.34 -4.62
CA PRO A 180 -1.76 26.19 -3.36
C PRO A 180 -1.55 24.73 -2.93
N TYR A 181 -0.58 24.52 -2.05
CA TYR A 181 -0.19 23.21 -1.53
C TYR A 181 -1.38 22.42 -0.93
N ASP A 182 -1.37 21.11 -1.14
CA ASP A 182 -2.32 20.13 -0.57
C ASP A 182 -3.80 20.35 -0.91
N LEU A 183 -4.10 20.87 -2.10
CA LEU A 183 -5.45 20.81 -2.64
C LEU A 183 -5.74 19.43 -3.20
N TYR A 184 -6.89 18.87 -2.81
CA TYR A 184 -7.48 17.65 -3.38
C TYR A 184 -6.54 16.44 -3.44
N ASN A 185 -5.82 16.17 -2.35
CA ASN A 185 -4.85 15.07 -2.23
C ASN A 185 -3.71 15.11 -3.26
N SER A 186 -3.25 16.31 -3.61
CA SER A 186 -2.20 16.45 -4.64
C SER A 186 -0.91 15.67 -4.31
N TYR A 187 -0.55 15.53 -3.03
CA TYR A 187 0.67 14.84 -2.57
C TYR A 187 0.54 13.30 -2.57
N GLU A 188 0.24 12.70 -3.70
CA GLU A 188 0.21 11.23 -3.84
C GLU A 188 1.30 10.74 -4.81
N ALA A 189 2.02 9.70 -4.39
CA ALA A 189 3.12 9.09 -5.12
C ALA A 189 2.59 8.22 -6.26
N LEU A 190 2.78 8.67 -7.50
CA LEU A 190 2.42 7.94 -8.72
C LEU A 190 3.58 7.05 -9.17
N PHE A 191 3.56 5.80 -8.73
CA PHE A 191 4.54 4.81 -9.16
C PHE A 191 4.45 4.55 -10.67
N TYR A 192 5.59 4.31 -11.30
CA TYR A 192 5.67 3.95 -12.70
C TYR A 192 6.70 2.84 -12.96
N SER A 193 6.52 2.12 -14.07
CA SER A 193 7.57 1.27 -14.62
C SER A 193 8.56 2.12 -15.41
N PRO A 194 9.89 1.95 -15.25
CA PRO A 194 10.88 2.75 -15.97
C PRO A 194 10.71 2.78 -17.50
N LYS A 195 10.08 1.75 -18.07
CA LYS A 195 9.78 1.66 -19.51
C LYS A 195 8.69 2.64 -19.95
N ASP A 196 7.72 2.91 -19.08
CA ASP A 196 6.53 3.70 -19.38
C ASP A 196 6.67 5.16 -18.93
N ARG A 197 7.79 5.49 -18.26
CA ARG A 197 8.07 6.82 -17.69
C ARG A 197 7.81 7.97 -18.66
N ASP A 198 8.41 7.91 -19.84
CA ASP A 198 8.36 9.02 -20.79
C ASP A 198 6.97 9.20 -21.40
N GLU A 199 6.24 8.10 -21.57
CA GLU A 199 4.86 8.09 -22.06
C GLU A 199 3.91 8.66 -20.99
N ILE A 200 4.03 8.19 -19.74
CA ILE A 200 3.27 8.71 -18.59
C ILE A 200 3.51 10.21 -18.42
N LYS A 201 4.78 10.65 -18.42
CA LYS A 201 5.15 12.07 -18.33
C LYS A 201 4.48 12.90 -19.42
N LYS A 202 4.55 12.44 -20.67
CA LYS A 202 3.93 13.13 -21.80
C LYS A 202 2.43 13.29 -21.62
N HIS A 203 1.75 12.22 -21.18
CA HIS A 203 0.31 12.27 -20.93
C HIS A 203 -0.06 13.17 -19.75
N LEU A 204 0.68 13.14 -18.63
CA LEU A 204 0.45 14.03 -17.48
C LEU A 204 0.59 15.50 -17.87
N LEU A 205 1.69 15.87 -18.53
CA LEU A 205 1.93 17.25 -18.97
C LEU A 205 0.91 17.73 -20.00
N SER A 206 0.28 16.82 -20.77
CA SER A 206 -0.75 17.19 -21.74
C SER A 206 -2.08 17.60 -21.10
N VAL A 207 -2.33 17.20 -19.86
CA VAL A 207 -3.58 17.49 -19.15
C VAL A 207 -3.45 18.70 -18.23
N PHE A 208 -2.25 18.99 -17.73
CA PHE A 208 -2.04 20.15 -16.87
C PHE A 208 -2.19 21.46 -17.64
N ARG A 209 -2.97 22.40 -17.08
CA ARG A 209 -3.20 23.71 -17.66
C ARG A 209 -1.98 24.63 -17.50
N LYS A 210 -1.40 24.66 -16.29
CA LYS A 210 -0.11 25.28 -15.98
C LYS A 210 0.71 24.27 -15.19
N SER A 211 1.86 23.85 -15.73
CA SER A 211 2.73 22.89 -15.06
C SER A 211 4.19 23.30 -15.03
N ARG A 212 4.83 23.12 -13.88
CA ARG A 212 6.30 23.05 -13.76
C ARG A 212 6.75 21.60 -13.72
N TYR A 213 7.95 21.32 -14.22
CA TYR A 213 8.54 19.98 -14.21
C TYR A 213 9.95 20.04 -13.64
N PHE A 214 10.23 19.17 -12.68
CA PHE A 214 11.54 19.02 -12.07
C PHE A 214 11.95 17.54 -12.01
N GLU A 215 13.22 17.26 -12.27
CA GLU A 215 13.81 15.94 -12.04
C GLU A 215 14.64 16.00 -10.77
N ILE A 216 14.33 15.11 -9.83
CA ILE A 216 14.99 15.01 -8.52
C ILE A 216 15.38 13.57 -8.24
N ASN A 217 16.38 13.38 -7.39
CA ASN A 217 16.82 12.02 -7.04
C ASN A 217 16.01 11.43 -5.89
N ASN A 218 15.63 12.26 -4.91
CA ASN A 218 14.93 11.82 -3.71
C ASN A 218 13.70 12.67 -3.40
N SER A 219 12.64 12.05 -2.89
CA SER A 219 11.42 12.72 -2.44
C SER A 219 11.67 13.88 -1.46
N LYS A 220 12.70 13.79 -0.61
CA LYS A 220 13.07 14.85 0.35
C LYS A 220 13.56 16.14 -0.31
N GLU A 221 13.97 16.10 -1.58
CA GLU A 221 14.43 17.28 -2.31
C GLU A 221 13.26 18.20 -2.70
N ILE A 222 12.02 17.70 -2.68
CA ILE A 222 10.81 18.46 -2.99
C ILE A 222 10.70 19.72 -2.12
N ASP A 223 11.00 19.60 -0.82
CA ASP A 223 10.87 20.70 0.13
C ASP A 223 11.76 21.90 -0.22
N ASN A 224 12.84 21.69 -0.99
CA ASN A 224 13.73 22.75 -1.45
C ASN A 224 13.10 23.63 -2.55
N TYR A 225 12.01 23.19 -3.18
CA TYR A 225 11.31 23.91 -4.25
C TYR A 225 10.06 24.65 -3.77
N GLY A 226 9.75 24.57 -2.48
CA GLY A 226 8.71 25.39 -1.85
C GLY A 226 9.13 26.87 -1.76
N PRO A 227 8.19 27.79 -1.49
CA PRO A 227 6.78 27.54 -1.19
C PRO A 227 5.93 27.30 -2.45
N PHE A 228 4.99 26.36 -2.38
CA PHE A 228 4.07 26.01 -3.47
C PHE A 228 2.81 26.90 -3.45
N GLU A 229 3.02 28.21 -3.58
CA GLU A 229 1.94 29.20 -3.66
C GLU A 229 1.44 29.37 -5.11
N PRO A 230 0.20 29.84 -5.32
CA PRO A 230 -0.32 30.19 -6.64
C PRO A 230 0.58 31.22 -7.34
N SER A 231 0.81 31.04 -8.64
CA SER A 231 1.58 31.99 -9.45
C SER A 231 1.06 33.44 -9.40
N GLU A 232 -0.24 33.64 -9.16
CA GLU A 232 -0.85 34.96 -9.00
C GLU A 232 -0.31 35.70 -7.76
N ASN A 233 -0.05 35.00 -6.65
CA ASN A 233 0.48 35.59 -5.41
C ASN A 233 1.97 35.96 -5.50
N LEU A 234 2.75 35.20 -6.28
CA LEU A 234 4.17 35.49 -6.52
C LEU A 234 4.37 36.79 -7.30
N SER A 235 3.43 37.14 -8.19
CA SER A 235 3.50 38.38 -8.97
C SER A 235 3.28 39.64 -8.13
N ILE A 236 2.47 39.54 -7.06
CA ILE A 236 2.15 40.64 -6.15
C ILE A 236 3.32 40.93 -5.19
N ASN A 237 4.05 39.88 -4.76
CA ASN A 237 5.19 40.03 -3.86
C ASN A 237 6.42 40.64 -4.54
N HIS A 238 6.60 40.43 -5.85
CA HIS A 238 7.69 41.05 -6.62
C HIS A 238 7.40 42.48 -7.09
N ALA A 239 6.14 42.91 -7.14
CA ALA A 239 5.77 44.29 -7.48
C ALA A 239 5.86 45.26 -6.29
N ASN A 240 5.98 44.73 -5.06
CA ASN A 240 6.08 45.50 -3.82
C ASN A 240 7.50 45.48 -3.20
N SER A 241 8.52 45.08 -3.98
CA SER A 241 9.94 45.07 -3.60
C SER A 241 10.71 46.19 -4.28
#